data_AF-A0A224Z125-F1
#
_entry.id   AF-A0A224Z125-F1
#
_cell.length_a   1.000
_cell.length_b   1.000
_cell.length_c   1.000
_cell.angle_alpha   90.00
_cell.angle_beta   90.00
_cell.angle_gamma   90.00
#
_symmetry.space_group_name_H-M   'P 1'
#
loop_
_entity.id
_entity.type
_entity.pdbx_description
1 polymer ?
#
loop_
_entity_poly.entity_id
_entity_poly.type
_entity_poly.pdbx_seq_one_letter_code
_entity_poly.pdbx_strand_id
1 'polypeptide(L)'
;MRLLFFRKKGVCIGSCLAPILSDLFLAKIDRRLSPTLGQPTEGITIFRFVDDFMVFFNSTLDRFQDQCDDIVCILRSCLSPLVMTVELPVDGTIRFLDLKFVFRDNHTCWSYEPRAKKALLSFSSSHSKLIKRGIAKMCLNNALIISCSHLADASFKHQVSRLQTAGYPSHLIISVAEGLLRRAKGTQDRSTTVGSSAPNKENVAVIPYIHQVSHNLKKIAGRSNTRVLFSAPLKLGNLCKKTNPDKKISVVCPKKHTKPFIPCRTCVIYRIPLSCGRVYIGQTGRCINDRLREHSNKVGKSPPDGFLALHCLKCTCQPNFDKTVIVGKSSSEITRIVIEAEQIDYFGESCVSKTSLSLSKKELDYLRMC
;
A
#
# COMPACT_ATOMS: atom_id res chain seq x y z
N MET A 1 -24.03 -23.68 5.01
CA MET A 1 -25.10 -22.73 4.63
C MET A 1 -24.58 -21.32 4.89
N ARG A 2 -24.39 -20.47 3.85
CA ARG A 2 -23.92 -19.08 4.03
C ARG A 2 -25.14 -18.18 4.21
N LEU A 3 -25.26 -17.55 5.38
CA LEU A 3 -26.30 -16.56 5.64
C LEU A 3 -25.95 -15.26 4.90
N LEU A 4 -26.87 -14.79 4.06
CA LEU A 4 -26.78 -13.51 3.35
C LEU A 4 -27.58 -12.47 4.14
N PHE A 5 -26.94 -11.37 4.50
CA PHE A 5 -27.57 -10.26 5.22
C PHE A 5 -27.77 -9.07 4.29
N PHE A 6 -28.96 -8.47 4.31
CA PHE A 6 -29.27 -7.26 3.55
C PHE A 6 -29.32 -6.04 4.47
N ARG A 7 -28.54 -5.00 4.17
CA ARG A 7 -28.56 -3.74 4.93
C ARG A 7 -29.76 -2.89 4.48
N LYS A 8 -30.72 -2.70 5.39
CA LYS A 8 -31.95 -1.90 5.13
C LYS A 8 -31.78 -0.38 5.35
N LYS A 9 -30.78 0.07 6.11
CA LYS A 9 -30.56 1.49 6.45
C LYS A 9 -29.09 1.88 6.32
N GLY A 10 -28.86 3.08 5.79
CA GLY A 10 -27.52 3.66 5.59
C GLY A 10 -26.72 2.98 4.46
N VAL A 11 -25.56 3.54 4.15
CA VAL A 11 -24.66 3.00 3.12
C VAL A 11 -23.67 2.01 3.75
N CYS A 12 -23.30 0.95 3.04
CA CYS A 12 -22.35 -0.04 3.54
C CYS A 12 -20.94 0.57 3.74
N ILE A 13 -20.49 0.63 5.00
CA ILE A 13 -19.12 1.05 5.34
C ILE A 13 -18.14 0.06 4.70
N GLY A 14 -17.20 0.59 3.91
CA GLY A 14 -16.24 -0.21 3.12
C GLY A 14 -16.59 -0.36 1.64
N SER A 15 -17.79 0.08 1.21
CA SER A 15 -18.08 0.29 -0.21
C SER A 15 -17.29 1.49 -0.74
N CYS A 16 -16.75 1.40 -1.97
CA CYS A 16 -16.09 2.52 -2.62
C CYS A 16 -17.04 3.70 -2.91
N LEU A 17 -18.34 3.44 -2.98
CA LEU A 17 -19.36 4.48 -3.20
C LEU A 17 -19.80 5.14 -1.90
N ALA A 18 -19.54 4.52 -0.73
CA ALA A 18 -20.05 5.02 0.54
C ALA A 18 -19.59 6.45 0.88
N PRO A 19 -18.32 6.84 0.70
CA PRO A 19 -17.89 8.21 0.99
C PRO A 19 -18.61 9.24 0.10
N ILE A 20 -18.72 8.96 -1.20
CA ILE A 20 -19.33 9.87 -2.17
C ILE A 20 -20.84 10.02 -1.89
N LEU A 21 -21.54 8.91 -1.64
CA LEU A 21 -22.97 8.95 -1.34
C LEU A 21 -23.26 9.66 -0.01
N SER A 22 -22.39 9.47 0.99
CA SER A 22 -22.53 10.14 2.29
C SER A 22 -22.28 11.64 2.15
N ASP A 23 -21.24 12.03 1.40
CA ASP A 23 -20.93 13.45 1.16
C ASP A 23 -22.03 14.13 0.33
N LEU A 24 -22.60 13.46 -0.67
CA LEU A 24 -23.75 13.99 -1.43
C LEU A 24 -24.98 14.20 -0.54
N PHE A 25 -25.25 13.25 0.35
CA PHE A 25 -26.35 13.36 1.31
C PHE A 25 -26.13 14.55 2.26
N LEU A 26 -24.93 14.69 2.83
CA LEU A 26 -24.59 15.79 3.73
C LEU A 26 -24.53 17.14 3.00
N ALA A 27 -24.07 17.20 1.75
CA ALA A 27 -24.11 18.41 0.93
C ALA A 27 -25.54 18.92 0.68
N LYS A 28 -26.52 18.01 0.55
CA LYS A 28 -27.94 18.40 0.49
C LYS A 28 -28.41 19.05 1.80
N ILE A 29 -27.89 18.57 2.94
CA ILE A 29 -28.18 19.14 4.25
C ILE A 29 -27.48 20.49 4.41
N ASP A 30 -26.22 20.63 4.01
CA ASP A 30 -25.49 21.90 4.03
C ASP A 30 -26.30 23.02 3.33
N ARG A 31 -26.90 22.70 2.17
CA ARG A 31 -27.77 23.64 1.43
C ARG A 31 -29.06 24.01 2.16
N ARG A 32 -29.57 23.13 3.04
CA ARG A 32 -30.73 23.42 3.89
C ARG A 32 -30.35 24.25 5.11
N LEU A 33 -29.16 24.03 5.65
CA LEU A 33 -28.63 24.77 6.79
C LEU A 33 -28.21 26.19 6.41
N SER A 34 -27.66 26.38 5.22
CA SER A 34 -27.16 27.68 4.73
C SER A 34 -28.15 28.85 4.86
N PRO A 35 -29.44 28.75 4.46
CA PRO A 35 -30.37 29.86 4.63
C PRO A 35 -30.82 30.07 6.08
N THR A 36 -30.77 29.04 6.94
CA THR A 36 -31.26 29.09 8.33
C THR A 36 -30.19 29.48 9.33
N LEU A 37 -28.92 29.17 9.06
CA LEU A 37 -27.80 29.36 9.99
C LEU A 37 -26.56 30.00 9.34
N GLY A 38 -26.58 30.22 8.02
CA GLY A 38 -25.42 30.71 7.26
C GLY A 38 -25.49 32.19 6.88
N GLN A 39 -26.41 32.96 7.47
CA GLN A 39 -26.50 34.40 7.26
C GLN A 39 -25.38 35.09 8.07
N PRO A 40 -24.43 35.80 7.42
CA PRO A 40 -23.33 36.49 8.11
C PRO A 40 -23.81 37.52 9.14
N THR A 41 -25.04 37.99 9.00
CA THR A 41 -25.71 38.95 9.89
C THR A 41 -26.04 38.39 11.27
N GLU A 42 -26.10 37.06 11.44
CA GLU A 42 -26.34 36.41 12.74
C GLU A 42 -25.04 35.96 13.44
N GLY A 43 -23.88 36.14 12.81
CA GLY A 43 -22.58 35.80 13.39
C GLY A 43 -22.33 34.30 13.55
N ILE A 44 -23.09 33.43 12.87
CA ILE A 44 -22.92 31.97 12.88
C ILE A 44 -22.10 31.51 11.67
N THR A 45 -21.09 30.67 11.90
CA THR A 45 -20.24 30.06 10.88
C THR A 45 -20.14 28.56 11.11
N ILE A 46 -20.44 27.77 10.07
CA ILE A 46 -20.42 26.29 10.13
C ILE A 46 -19.31 25.75 9.23
N PHE A 47 -18.46 24.89 9.78
CA PHE A 47 -17.46 24.11 9.05
C PHE A 47 -17.82 22.63 9.11
N ARG A 48 -17.70 21.93 7.99
CA ARG A 48 -17.93 20.48 7.91
C ARG A 48 -16.70 19.77 7.36
N PHE A 49 -16.34 18.65 7.99
CA PHE A 49 -15.37 17.70 7.48
C PHE A 49 -15.97 16.30 7.48
N VAL A 50 -16.33 15.80 6.29
CA VAL A 50 -17.08 14.54 6.14
C VAL A 50 -18.35 14.58 7.01
N ASP A 51 -18.39 13.83 8.11
CA ASP A 51 -19.48 13.69 9.07
C ASP A 51 -19.34 14.56 10.33
N ASP A 52 -18.18 15.21 10.52
CA ASP A 52 -17.93 16.10 11.66
C ASP A 52 -18.29 17.55 11.34
N PHE A 53 -19.04 18.21 12.23
CA PHE A 53 -19.41 19.62 12.14
C PHE A 53 -18.77 20.44 13.25
N MET A 54 -18.32 21.65 12.93
CA MET A 54 -17.86 22.66 13.88
C MET A 54 -18.62 23.95 13.65
N VAL A 55 -19.27 24.46 14.69
CA VAL A 55 -20.09 25.67 14.62
C VAL A 55 -19.48 26.73 15.51
N PHE A 56 -19.21 27.90 14.94
CA PHE A 56 -18.84 29.11 15.66
C PHE A 56 -20.00 30.08 15.63
N PHE A 57 -20.28 30.74 16.74
CA PHE A 57 -21.29 31.78 16.81
C PHE A 57 -20.93 32.80 17.89
N ASN A 58 -21.38 34.04 17.69
CA ASN A 58 -21.22 35.09 18.69
C ASN A 58 -22.25 34.91 19.81
N SER A 59 -21.78 34.89 21.05
CA SER A 59 -22.62 34.66 22.21
C SER A 59 -22.07 35.37 23.44
N THR A 60 -22.97 35.75 24.34
CA THR A 60 -22.62 36.15 25.70
C THR A 60 -22.71 34.93 26.62
N LEU A 61 -21.92 34.88 27.70
CA LEU A 61 -21.81 33.69 28.56
C LEU A 61 -23.16 33.23 29.13
N ASP A 62 -24.07 34.17 29.40
CA ASP A 62 -25.43 33.93 29.90
C ASP A 62 -26.36 33.29 28.86
N ARG A 63 -26.12 33.53 27.56
CA ARG A 63 -26.97 33.03 26.46
C ARG A 63 -26.37 31.85 25.70
N PHE A 64 -25.13 31.47 26.02
CA PHE A 64 -24.40 30.43 25.29
C PHE A 64 -25.15 29.11 25.26
N GLN A 65 -25.70 28.68 26.40
CA GLN A 65 -26.40 27.41 26.50
C GLN A 65 -27.70 27.41 25.67
N ASP A 66 -28.51 28.46 25.79
CA ASP A 66 -29.78 28.57 25.05
C ASP A 66 -29.53 28.62 23.53
N GLN A 67 -28.55 29.42 23.09
CA GLN A 67 -28.19 29.49 21.66
C GLN A 67 -27.60 28.16 21.16
N CYS A 68 -26.82 27.46 21.97
CA CYS A 68 -26.38 26.10 21.65
C CYS A 68 -27.57 25.17 21.44
N ASP A 69 -28.54 25.17 22.34
CA ASP A 69 -29.70 24.29 22.28
C ASP A 69 -30.59 24.58 21.06
N ASP A 70 -30.77 25.85 20.70
CA ASP A 70 -31.46 26.28 19.48
C ASP A 70 -30.76 25.77 18.21
N ILE A 71 -29.44 25.98 18.10
CA ILE A 71 -28.64 25.51 16.96
C ILE A 71 -28.70 23.98 16.85
N VAL A 72 -28.55 23.28 17.99
CA VAL A 72 -28.62 21.82 18.03
C VAL A 72 -30.01 21.32 17.64
N CYS A 73 -31.08 22.02 18.03
CA CYS A 73 -32.45 21.70 17.62
C CYS A 73 -32.62 21.79 16.10
N ILE A 74 -32.16 22.89 15.50
CA ILE A 74 -32.19 23.10 14.03
C ILE A 74 -31.41 22.01 13.30
N LEU A 75 -30.18 21.71 13.77
CA LEU A 75 -29.34 20.67 13.18
C LEU A 75 -30.00 19.29 13.28
N ARG A 76 -30.54 18.91 14.45
CA ARG A 76 -31.25 17.63 14.64
C ARG A 76 -32.46 17.50 13.72
N SER A 77 -33.22 18.58 13.53
CA SER A 77 -34.36 18.61 12.62
C SER A 77 -33.91 18.38 11.17
N CYS A 78 -32.84 19.05 10.72
CA CYS A 78 -32.31 18.93 9.36
C CYS A 78 -31.64 17.57 9.07
N LEU A 79 -31.00 16.99 10.08
CA LEU A 79 -30.23 15.74 9.98
C LEU A 79 -31.05 14.48 10.27
N SER A 80 -32.31 14.62 10.70
CA SER A 80 -33.20 13.49 10.94
C SER A 80 -33.28 12.55 9.72
N PRO A 81 -33.11 11.22 9.89
CA PRO A 81 -33.13 10.45 11.14
C PRO A 81 -31.74 10.15 11.74
N LEU A 82 -30.69 10.87 11.37
CA LEU A 82 -29.34 10.65 11.92
C LEU A 82 -29.28 11.04 13.41
N VAL A 83 -28.56 10.23 14.19
CA VAL A 83 -28.29 10.51 15.61
C VAL A 83 -26.98 11.28 15.71
N MET A 84 -27.02 12.48 16.27
CA MET A 84 -25.85 13.31 16.47
C MET A 84 -25.33 13.25 17.91
N THR A 85 -24.01 13.27 18.03
CA THR A 85 -23.30 13.57 19.28
C THR A 85 -22.83 15.02 19.26
N VAL A 86 -23.08 15.75 20.34
CA VAL A 86 -22.67 17.16 20.47
C VAL A 86 -21.57 17.24 21.52
N GLU A 87 -20.49 17.94 21.19
CA GLU A 87 -19.39 18.26 22.10
C GLU A 87 -19.34 19.77 22.31
N LEU A 88 -19.48 20.21 23.55
CA LEU A 88 -19.34 21.62 23.94
C LEU A 88 -17.90 21.91 24.40
N PRO A 89 -17.44 23.16 24.30
CA PRO A 89 -16.15 23.56 24.86
C PRO A 89 -16.09 23.27 26.37
N VAL A 90 -14.98 22.68 26.83
CA VAL A 90 -14.69 22.44 28.25
C VAL A 90 -13.43 23.22 28.60
N ASP A 91 -13.49 24.01 29.68
CA ASP A 91 -12.41 24.89 30.14
C ASP A 91 -11.87 25.81 29.04
N GLY A 92 -12.77 26.36 28.21
CA GLY A 92 -12.40 27.21 27.08
C GLY A 92 -11.67 26.47 25.95
N THR A 93 -11.76 25.14 25.89
CA THR A 93 -11.11 24.34 24.85
C THR A 93 -12.07 23.42 24.13
N ILE A 94 -11.86 23.24 22.83
CA ILE A 94 -12.59 22.28 22.01
C ILE A 94 -11.64 21.62 21.02
N ARG A 95 -11.92 20.37 20.64
CA ARG A 95 -11.13 19.66 19.64
C ARG A 95 -11.94 19.46 18.38
N PHE A 96 -11.32 19.61 17.23
CA PHE A 96 -11.93 19.29 15.94
C PHE A 96 -10.88 18.61 15.06
N LEU A 97 -11.18 17.40 14.58
CA LEU A 97 -10.22 16.53 13.88
C LEU A 97 -8.93 16.33 14.70
N ASP A 98 -7.78 16.70 14.14
CA ASP A 98 -6.46 16.64 14.77
C ASP A 98 -6.02 17.96 15.43
N LEU A 99 -6.96 18.89 15.66
CA LEU A 99 -6.69 20.19 16.27
C LEU A 99 -7.37 20.32 17.63
N LYS A 100 -6.65 20.96 18.56
CA LYS A 100 -7.22 21.52 19.78
C LYS A 100 -7.19 23.03 19.70
N PHE A 101 -8.36 23.64 19.86
CA PHE A 101 -8.56 25.08 19.99
C PHE A 101 -8.63 25.47 21.46
N VAL A 102 -8.03 26.61 21.79
CA VAL A 102 -8.03 27.23 23.11
C VAL A 102 -8.49 28.66 22.92
N PHE A 103 -9.68 28.96 23.42
CA PHE A 103 -10.28 30.28 23.39
C PHE A 103 -9.73 31.09 24.57
N ARG A 104 -9.12 32.23 24.26
CA ARG A 104 -8.67 33.23 25.24
C ARG A 104 -9.44 34.51 25.00
N ASP A 105 -9.45 35.39 26.00
CA ASP A 105 -10.24 36.63 25.99
C ASP A 105 -10.02 37.48 24.72
N ASN A 106 -8.77 37.56 24.24
CA ASN A 106 -8.41 38.42 23.10
C ASN A 106 -8.11 37.67 21.79
N HIS A 107 -7.95 36.34 21.82
CA HIS A 107 -7.63 35.57 20.61
C HIS A 107 -7.85 34.06 20.81
N THR A 108 -7.94 33.34 19.69
CA THR A 108 -7.98 31.87 19.68
C THR A 108 -6.61 31.30 19.35
N CYS A 109 -6.10 30.39 20.17
CA CYS A 109 -4.92 29.59 19.87
C CYS A 109 -5.31 28.19 19.42
N TRP A 110 -4.45 27.54 18.63
CA TRP A 110 -4.64 26.16 18.22
C TRP A 110 -3.35 25.34 18.25
N SER A 111 -3.49 24.04 18.44
CA SER A 111 -2.39 23.08 18.51
C SER A 111 -2.72 21.76 17.84
N TYR A 112 -1.70 21.08 17.31
CA TYR A 112 -1.82 19.74 16.75
C TYR A 112 -1.98 18.68 17.84
N GLU A 113 -3.20 18.15 17.97
CA GLU A 113 -3.55 17.12 18.95
C GLU A 113 -4.48 16.07 18.31
N PRO A 114 -3.92 15.03 17.67
CA PRO A 114 -4.69 13.99 17.02
C PRO A 114 -5.68 13.29 17.96
N ARG A 115 -6.97 13.31 17.59
CA ARG A 115 -8.07 12.70 18.37
C ARG A 115 -8.05 11.17 18.36
N ALA A 116 -7.31 10.56 17.44
CA ALA A 116 -7.24 9.12 17.29
C ALA A 116 -6.79 8.44 18.59
N LYS A 117 -7.68 7.64 19.21
CA LYS A 117 -7.36 6.75 20.35
C LYS A 117 -6.36 5.64 20.01
N LYS A 118 -6.03 5.48 18.72
CA LYS A 118 -5.04 4.50 18.27
C LYS A 118 -3.66 4.97 18.67
N ALA A 119 -2.96 4.14 19.44
CA ALA A 119 -1.57 4.36 19.78
C ALA A 119 -0.71 4.50 18.52
N LEU A 120 0.38 5.26 18.62
CA LEU A 120 1.40 5.27 17.58
C LEU A 120 1.96 3.85 17.39
N LEU A 121 2.47 3.58 16.19
CA LEU A 121 3.12 2.30 15.91
C LEU A 121 4.25 2.06 16.91
N SER A 122 4.16 0.97 17.68
CA SER A 122 5.20 0.62 18.64
C SER A 122 6.59 0.53 17.98
N PHE A 123 7.60 1.09 18.64
CA PHE A 123 8.98 1.02 18.21
C PHE A 123 9.52 -0.42 18.22
N SER A 124 8.94 -1.34 19.00
CA SER A 124 9.32 -2.76 18.99
C SER A 124 8.72 -3.56 17.83
N SER A 125 7.79 -2.98 17.06
CA SER A 125 7.15 -3.68 15.94
C SER A 125 8.15 -4.12 14.86
N SER A 126 7.83 -5.14 14.06
CA SER A 126 8.73 -5.65 13.01
C SER A 126 8.91 -4.71 11.82
N HIS A 127 8.41 -3.47 11.85
CA HIS A 127 8.55 -2.49 10.77
C HIS A 127 9.99 -1.97 10.65
N SER A 128 10.32 -1.49 9.44
CA SER A 128 11.64 -0.91 9.16
C SER A 128 11.90 0.34 10.01
N LYS A 129 13.19 0.56 10.35
CA LYS A 129 13.64 1.78 11.05
C LYS A 129 13.31 3.06 10.26
N LEU A 130 13.24 2.97 8.93
CA LEU A 130 12.85 4.08 8.05
C LEU A 130 11.40 4.50 8.27
N ILE A 131 10.47 3.53 8.34
CA ILE A 131 9.05 3.81 8.61
C ILE A 131 8.90 4.45 10.00
N LYS A 132 9.54 3.86 11.02
CA LYS A 132 9.49 4.38 12.39
C LYS A 132 10.02 5.81 12.45
N ARG A 133 11.21 6.07 11.90
CA ARG A 133 11.78 7.43 11.81
C ARG A 133 10.86 8.39 11.05
N GLY A 134 10.19 7.92 9.99
CA GLY A 134 9.19 8.67 9.25
C GLY A 134 8.00 9.11 10.11
N ILE A 135 7.48 8.21 10.96
CA ILE A 135 6.40 8.53 11.91
C ILE A 135 6.85 9.60 12.91
N ALA A 136 8.03 9.44 13.53
CA ALA A 136 8.57 10.43 14.45
C ALA A 136 8.72 11.81 13.77
N LYS A 137 9.26 11.82 12.54
CA LYS A 137 9.40 13.05 11.75
C LYS A 137 8.04 13.69 11.45
N MET A 138 7.05 12.92 11.04
CA MET A 138 5.71 13.40 10.75
C MET A 138 5.08 14.05 11.99
N CYS A 139 5.09 13.36 13.14
CA CYS A 139 4.51 13.89 14.38
C CYS A 139 5.15 15.23 14.80
N LEU A 140 6.48 15.28 14.85
CA LEU A 140 7.21 16.48 15.26
C LEU A 140 7.07 17.62 14.25
N ASN A 141 7.10 17.32 12.95
CA ASN A 141 6.94 18.33 11.91
C ASN A 141 5.51 18.91 11.90
N ASN A 142 4.49 18.07 12.06
CA ASN A 142 3.10 18.52 12.12
C ASN A 142 2.85 19.40 13.35
N ALA A 143 3.46 19.08 14.50
CA ALA A 143 3.38 19.96 15.67
C ALA A 143 3.86 21.39 15.37
N LEU A 144 4.92 21.54 14.57
CA LEU A 144 5.48 22.85 14.21
C LEU A 144 4.70 23.56 13.10
N ILE A 145 4.24 22.84 12.08
CA ILE A 145 3.55 23.45 10.93
C ILE A 145 2.09 23.78 11.23
N ILE A 146 1.41 22.91 11.98
CA ILE A 146 -0.04 23.00 12.15
C ILE A 146 -0.40 23.86 13.36
N SER A 147 0.42 23.87 14.42
CA SER A 147 0.11 24.65 15.64
C SER A 147 0.43 26.14 15.46
N CYS A 148 -0.30 27.00 16.17
CA CYS A 148 0.07 28.41 16.26
C CYS A 148 1.39 28.63 17.02
N SER A 149 2.02 29.78 16.83
CA SER A 149 3.29 30.15 17.49
C SER A 149 3.21 30.06 19.02
N HIS A 150 2.07 30.38 19.62
CA HIS A 150 1.87 30.35 21.07
C HIS A 150 1.83 28.92 21.65
N LEU A 151 1.36 27.93 20.89
CA LEU A 151 1.19 26.54 21.36
C LEU A 151 2.11 25.54 20.68
N ALA A 152 2.97 25.97 19.75
CA ALA A 152 3.88 25.09 19.02
C ALA A 152 4.82 24.32 19.97
N ASP A 153 5.36 24.96 21.01
CA ASP A 153 6.22 24.30 22.01
C ASP A 153 5.47 23.22 22.81
N ALA A 154 4.29 23.56 23.35
CA ALA A 154 3.46 22.61 24.09
C ALA A 154 3.03 21.41 23.21
N SER A 155 2.63 21.70 21.97
CA SER A 155 2.28 20.70 20.95
C SER A 155 3.46 19.79 20.64
N PHE A 156 4.65 20.35 20.45
CA PHE A 156 5.87 19.58 20.18
C PHE A 156 6.22 18.65 21.36
N LYS A 157 6.21 19.17 22.59
CA LYS A 157 6.44 18.38 23.82
C LYS A 157 5.43 17.26 23.97
N HIS A 158 4.16 17.51 23.65
CA HIS A 158 3.12 16.49 23.65
C HIS A 158 3.43 15.38 22.64
N GLN A 159 3.84 15.70 21.41
CA GLN A 159 4.23 14.69 20.42
C GLN A 159 5.49 13.90 20.84
N VAL A 160 6.45 14.54 21.51
CA VAL A 160 7.61 13.85 22.11
C VAL A 160 7.16 12.81 23.14
N SER A 161 6.28 13.20 24.06
CA SER A 161 5.70 12.28 25.06
C SER A 161 4.96 11.12 24.41
N ARG A 162 4.14 11.37 23.37
CA ARG A 162 3.47 10.30 22.60
C ARG A 162 4.46 9.32 21.97
N LEU A 163 5.56 9.81 21.40
CA LEU A 163 6.60 8.96 20.82
C LEU A 163 7.32 8.13 21.89
N GLN A 164 7.66 8.74 23.02
CA GLN A 164 8.29 8.04 24.15
C GLN A 164 7.40 6.93 24.71
N THR A 165 6.11 7.18 24.90
CA THR A 165 5.11 6.19 25.31
C THR A 165 5.00 5.03 24.30
N ALA A 166 5.21 5.30 23.01
CA ALA A 166 5.27 4.27 21.97
C ALA A 166 6.63 3.54 21.88
N GLY A 167 7.55 3.80 22.82
CA GLY A 167 8.86 3.14 22.93
C GLY A 167 9.94 3.71 22.02
N TYR A 168 9.76 4.91 21.44
CA TYR A 168 10.76 5.51 20.57
C TYR A 168 11.98 5.99 21.39
N PRO A 169 13.21 5.61 21.02
CA PRO A 169 14.40 6.02 21.76
C PRO A 169 14.65 7.53 21.69
N SER A 170 15.07 8.13 22.81
CA SER A 170 15.36 9.57 22.91
C SER A 170 16.37 10.06 21.88
N HIS A 171 17.44 9.30 21.62
CA HIS A 171 18.45 9.64 20.61
C HIS A 171 17.86 9.76 19.20
N LEU A 172 16.85 8.95 18.86
CA LEU A 172 16.19 9.02 17.57
C LEU A 172 15.31 10.26 17.48
N ILE A 173 14.55 10.57 18.54
CA ILE A 173 13.68 11.75 18.62
C ILE A 173 14.53 13.02 18.48
N ILE A 174 15.64 13.12 19.23
CA ILE A 174 16.60 14.24 19.16
C ILE A 174 17.15 14.38 17.74
N SER A 175 17.65 13.28 17.15
CA SER A 175 18.19 13.28 15.78
C SER A 175 17.15 13.74 14.74
N VAL A 176 15.87 13.44 14.94
CA VAL A 176 14.80 13.92 14.07
C VAL A 176 14.54 15.41 14.29
N ALA A 177 14.48 15.87 15.54
CA ALA A 177 14.28 17.27 15.91
C ALA A 177 15.41 18.16 15.36
N GLU A 178 16.67 17.76 15.52
CA GLU A 178 17.83 18.44 14.93
C GLU A 178 17.72 18.54 13.41
N GLY A 179 17.27 17.46 12.76
CA GLY A 179 17.05 17.44 11.31
C GLY A 179 15.95 18.40 10.85
N LEU A 180 14.92 18.62 11.67
CA LEU A 180 13.88 19.63 11.41
C LEU A 180 14.43 21.04 11.64
N LEU A 181 15.22 21.27 12.69
CA LEU A 181 15.84 22.55 12.99
C LEU A 181 16.79 23.00 11.87
N ARG A 182 17.64 22.10 11.36
CA ARG A 182 18.54 22.39 10.23
C ARG A 182 17.77 22.83 8.99
N ARG A 183 16.62 22.20 8.72
CA ARG A 183 15.74 22.57 7.59
C ARG A 183 15.12 23.96 7.79
N ALA A 184 14.64 24.24 9.00
CA ALA A 184 14.05 25.54 9.33
C ALA A 184 15.07 26.68 9.22
N LYS A 185 16.33 26.44 9.61
CA LYS A 185 17.43 27.41 9.50
C LYS A 185 17.95 27.61 8.07
N GLY A 186 17.33 27.00 7.05
CA GLY A 186 17.83 27.06 5.67
C GLY A 186 19.20 26.44 5.47
N THR A 187 19.73 25.75 6.48
CA THR A 187 21.00 25.03 6.44
C THR A 187 20.75 23.71 5.74
N GLN A 188 20.46 23.78 4.43
CA GLN A 188 20.67 22.62 3.60
C GLN A 188 22.15 22.32 3.66
N ASP A 189 22.49 21.19 4.28
CA ASP A 189 23.76 20.53 4.06
C ASP A 189 23.88 20.36 2.53
N ARG A 190 24.69 21.20 1.88
CA ARG A 190 25.21 20.99 0.52
C ARG A 190 26.16 19.77 0.47
N SER A 191 26.01 18.81 1.38
CA SER A 191 26.82 17.62 1.48
C SER A 191 26.08 16.43 0.87
N THR A 192 25.98 16.45 -0.45
CA THR A 192 26.29 15.32 -1.35
C THR A 192 26.20 15.78 -2.81
N THR A 193 26.83 16.91 -3.15
CA THR A 193 27.46 17.04 -4.46
C THR A 193 28.81 16.32 -4.36
N VAL A 194 28.76 14.98 -4.33
CA VAL A 194 29.92 14.21 -4.78
C VAL A 194 30.17 14.68 -6.20
N GLY A 195 31.41 15.09 -6.49
CA GLY A 195 31.80 15.60 -7.79
C GLY A 195 31.23 14.76 -8.92
N SER A 196 30.85 15.45 -9.99
CA SER A 196 30.44 14.93 -11.27
C SER A 196 31.51 14.01 -11.88
N SER A 197 31.65 12.81 -11.35
CA SER A 197 32.02 11.63 -12.11
C SER A 197 30.74 11.10 -12.74
N ALA A 198 30.79 10.76 -14.03
CA ALA A 198 29.69 10.17 -14.81
C ALA A 198 28.84 9.19 -13.98
N PRO A 199 27.51 9.10 -14.20
CA PRO A 199 26.63 8.29 -13.36
C PRO A 199 27.07 6.84 -13.45
N ASN A 200 27.83 6.40 -12.44
CA ASN A 200 28.12 5.01 -12.24
C ASN A 200 26.75 4.35 -12.09
N LYS A 201 26.37 3.45 -12.99
CA LYS A 201 25.07 2.77 -12.95
C LYS A 201 24.95 2.07 -11.60
N GLU A 202 24.36 2.72 -10.61
CA GLU A 202 24.04 2.10 -9.33
C GLU A 202 23.07 0.96 -9.63
N ASN A 203 23.49 -0.28 -9.36
CA ASN A 203 22.59 -1.40 -9.50
C ASN A 203 21.51 -1.28 -8.42
N VAL A 204 20.26 -1.08 -8.80
CA VAL A 204 19.15 -0.98 -7.85
C VAL A 204 18.45 -2.33 -7.73
N ALA A 205 18.42 -2.88 -6.51
CA ALA A 205 17.69 -4.11 -6.20
C ALA A 205 16.49 -3.78 -5.30
N VAL A 206 15.29 -4.23 -5.69
CA VAL A 206 14.07 -4.06 -4.87
C VAL A 206 13.70 -5.40 -4.25
N ILE A 207 13.68 -5.48 -2.93
CA ILE A 207 13.34 -6.71 -2.18
C ILE A 207 12.19 -6.46 -1.20
N PRO A 208 11.34 -7.45 -0.87
CA PRO A 208 10.36 -7.31 0.19
C PRO A 208 11.07 -7.06 1.53
N TYR A 209 10.49 -6.18 2.37
CA TYR A 209 11.03 -5.95 3.71
C TYR A 209 10.74 -7.16 4.61
N ILE A 210 11.81 -7.80 5.08
CA ILE A 210 11.81 -8.89 6.05
C ILE A 210 12.67 -8.42 7.22
N HIS A 211 12.09 -8.45 8.42
CA HIS A 211 12.79 -8.03 9.63
C HIS A 211 14.09 -8.85 9.82
N GLN A 212 15.16 -8.20 10.29
CA GLN A 212 16.54 -8.73 10.38
C GLN A 212 17.23 -9.04 9.04
N VAL A 213 16.59 -9.76 8.11
CA VAL A 213 17.19 -10.18 6.84
C VAL A 213 17.49 -8.99 5.93
N SER A 214 16.51 -8.12 5.70
CA SER A 214 16.64 -7.03 4.74
C SER A 214 17.70 -5.99 5.14
N HIS A 215 17.95 -5.79 6.43
CA HIS A 215 18.98 -4.88 6.92
C HIS A 215 20.38 -5.43 6.65
N ASN A 216 20.61 -6.71 6.94
CA ASN A 216 21.87 -7.38 6.66
C ASN A 216 22.16 -7.42 5.16
N LEU A 217 21.15 -7.76 4.35
CA LEU A 217 21.26 -7.74 2.89
C LEU A 217 21.61 -6.34 2.36
N LYS A 218 20.96 -5.28 2.86
CA LYS A 218 21.28 -3.90 2.46
C LYS A 218 22.72 -3.52 2.81
N LYS A 219 23.22 -3.94 3.99
CA LYS A 219 24.60 -3.69 4.42
C LYS A 219 25.62 -4.41 3.52
N ILE A 220 25.34 -5.66 3.15
CA ILE A 220 26.20 -6.46 2.28
C ILE A 220 26.18 -5.89 0.86
N ALA A 221 24.99 -5.63 0.29
CA ALA A 221 24.82 -5.11 -1.06
C ALA A 221 25.48 -3.73 -1.26
N GLY A 222 25.52 -2.91 -0.20
CA GLY A 222 26.25 -1.63 -0.23
C GLY A 222 27.75 -1.80 -0.50
N ARG A 223 28.36 -2.94 -0.13
CA ARG A 223 29.77 -3.25 -0.45
C ARG A 223 29.98 -3.57 -1.93
N SER A 224 28.92 -3.93 -2.64
CA SER A 224 28.93 -4.32 -4.06
C SER A 224 28.26 -3.27 -4.95
N ASN A 225 28.31 -1.99 -4.54
CA ASN A 225 27.70 -0.85 -5.24
C ASN A 225 26.23 -1.08 -5.66
N THR A 226 25.48 -1.86 -4.86
CA THR A 226 24.09 -2.21 -5.14
C THR A 226 23.17 -1.55 -4.12
N ARG A 227 22.31 -0.66 -4.60
CA ARG A 227 21.33 0.04 -3.79
C ARG A 227 20.10 -0.83 -3.57
N VAL A 228 19.91 -1.28 -2.33
CA VAL A 228 18.73 -2.06 -1.93
C VAL A 228 17.59 -1.14 -1.49
N LEU A 229 16.45 -1.26 -2.17
CA LEU A 229 15.19 -0.64 -1.82
C LEU A 229 14.22 -1.70 -1.26
N PHE A 230 13.44 -1.31 -0.26
CA PHE A 230 12.49 -2.21 0.37
C PHE A 230 11.08 -1.97 -0.17
N SER A 231 10.45 -3.04 -0.64
CA SER A 231 9.05 -3.06 -1.01
C SER A 231 8.19 -3.68 0.10
N ALA A 232 6.93 -3.28 0.15
CA ALA A 232 5.90 -3.97 0.91
C ALA A 232 5.01 -4.71 -0.10
N PRO A 233 5.09 -6.05 -0.20
CA PRO A 233 4.33 -6.80 -1.22
C PRO A 233 2.82 -6.73 -0.99
N LEU A 234 2.39 -6.65 0.28
CA LEU A 234 1.01 -6.51 0.69
C LEU A 234 0.67 -5.03 0.95
N LYS A 235 0.52 -4.26 -0.13
CA LYS A 235 0.03 -2.87 -0.01
C LYS A 235 -1.47 -2.87 0.30
N LEU A 236 -1.93 -1.87 1.05
CA LEU A 236 -3.35 -1.70 1.37
C LEU A 236 -4.23 -1.68 0.09
N GLY A 237 -3.77 -1.00 -0.96
CA GLY A 237 -4.46 -0.97 -2.26
C GLY A 237 -4.59 -2.34 -2.95
N ASN A 238 -3.73 -3.32 -2.64
CA ASN A 238 -3.89 -4.70 -3.13
C ASN A 238 -4.94 -5.48 -2.33
N LEU A 239 -5.15 -5.14 -1.06
CA LEU A 239 -6.24 -5.71 -0.24
C LEU A 239 -7.59 -5.16 -0.67
N CYS A 240 -7.67 -3.84 -0.94
CA CYS A 240 -8.90 -3.20 -1.43
C CYS A 240 -9.38 -3.76 -2.77
N LYS A 241 -8.47 -4.20 -3.66
CA LYS A 241 -8.82 -4.89 -4.91
C LYS A 241 -9.47 -6.26 -4.72
N LYS A 242 -9.30 -6.90 -3.55
CA LYS A 242 -9.97 -8.16 -3.23
C LYS A 242 -11.40 -7.93 -2.76
N THR A 243 -11.65 -6.84 -2.04
CA THR A 243 -13.01 -6.45 -1.58
C THR A 243 -13.81 -5.71 -2.63
N ASN A 244 -13.13 -5.00 -3.53
CA ASN A 244 -13.74 -4.36 -4.69
C ASN A 244 -13.10 -4.96 -5.94
N PRO A 245 -13.64 -6.08 -6.45
CA PRO A 245 -13.14 -6.63 -7.69
C PRO A 245 -13.55 -5.67 -8.79
N ASP A 246 -12.69 -4.69 -9.10
CA ASP A 246 -12.61 -4.23 -10.48
C ASP A 246 -12.57 -5.51 -11.29
N LYS A 247 -13.57 -5.72 -12.16
CA LYS A 247 -13.57 -6.81 -13.12
C LYS A 247 -12.25 -6.67 -13.87
N LYS A 248 -11.22 -7.38 -13.40
CA LYS A 248 -10.10 -7.74 -14.25
C LYS A 248 -10.76 -8.62 -15.27
N ILE A 249 -11.18 -7.99 -16.37
CA ILE A 249 -11.27 -8.62 -17.67
C ILE A 249 -9.99 -9.43 -17.72
N SER A 250 -10.11 -10.74 -17.52
CA SER A 250 -8.99 -11.65 -17.73
C SER A 250 -8.44 -11.20 -19.06
N VAL A 251 -7.18 -10.79 -19.12
CA VAL A 251 -6.55 -10.41 -20.39
C VAL A 251 -6.64 -11.66 -21.26
N VAL A 252 -7.74 -11.77 -22.00
CA VAL A 252 -7.95 -12.74 -23.06
C VAL A 252 -6.83 -12.38 -24.02
N CYS A 253 -6.03 -13.37 -24.39
CA CYS A 253 -4.94 -13.13 -25.31
C CYS A 253 -5.49 -12.34 -26.50
N PRO A 254 -4.89 -11.19 -26.88
CA PRO A 254 -5.40 -10.38 -27.99
C PRO A 254 -5.32 -11.12 -29.32
N LYS A 255 -4.64 -12.27 -29.35
CA LYS A 255 -4.50 -13.14 -30.52
C LYS A 255 -5.60 -14.19 -30.53
N LYS A 256 -6.29 -14.30 -31.67
CA LYS A 256 -7.18 -15.42 -31.98
C LYS A 256 -6.34 -16.62 -32.42
N HIS A 257 -6.07 -17.56 -31.52
CA HIS A 257 -5.35 -18.78 -31.88
C HIS A 257 -6.28 -19.72 -32.65
N THR A 258 -5.90 -20.11 -33.88
CA THR A 258 -6.67 -21.04 -34.73
C THR A 258 -6.88 -22.42 -34.09
N LYS A 259 -5.87 -22.90 -33.36
CA LYS A 259 -5.88 -24.15 -32.59
C LYS A 259 -5.08 -23.90 -31.31
N PRO A 260 -5.74 -23.56 -30.19
CA PRO A 260 -5.11 -23.50 -28.88
C PRO A 260 -5.04 -24.91 -28.28
N PHE A 261 -3.89 -25.29 -27.73
CA PHE A 261 -3.74 -26.56 -26.99
C PHE A 261 -4.34 -26.45 -25.58
N ILE A 262 -4.14 -25.29 -24.93
CA ILE A 262 -4.63 -25.02 -23.57
C ILE A 262 -5.17 -23.58 -23.46
N PRO A 263 -5.89 -23.20 -22.37
CA PRO A 263 -6.33 -21.83 -22.16
C PRO A 263 -5.18 -20.82 -22.20
N CYS A 264 -5.40 -19.69 -22.88
CA CYS A 264 -4.33 -18.71 -23.10
C CYS A 264 -3.85 -18.09 -21.80
N ARG A 265 -2.53 -18.15 -21.58
CA ARG A 265 -1.82 -17.53 -20.46
C ARG A 265 -0.49 -16.93 -20.96
N THR A 266 -0.05 -15.86 -20.34
CA THR A 266 1.23 -15.19 -20.59
C THR A 266 2.10 -15.20 -19.34
N CYS A 267 3.42 -15.06 -19.52
CA CYS A 267 4.40 -14.98 -18.44
C CYS A 267 4.36 -16.21 -17.52
N VAL A 268 4.39 -17.40 -18.11
CA VAL A 268 4.20 -18.69 -17.42
C VAL A 268 5.43 -19.58 -17.49
N ILE A 269 5.56 -20.43 -16.47
CA ILE A 269 6.40 -21.63 -16.45
C ILE A 269 5.46 -22.81 -16.68
N TYR A 270 5.83 -23.71 -17.59
CA TYR A 270 4.96 -24.79 -18.05
C TYR A 270 5.71 -26.10 -18.19
N ARG A 271 4.96 -27.20 -18.12
CA ARG A 271 5.43 -28.57 -18.24
C ARG A 271 4.64 -29.29 -19.32
N ILE A 272 5.34 -29.93 -20.26
CA ILE A 272 4.78 -30.79 -21.30
C ILE A 272 5.13 -32.25 -20.96
N PRO A 273 4.15 -33.13 -20.74
CA PRO A 273 4.42 -34.56 -20.57
C PRO A 273 4.72 -35.22 -21.92
N LEU A 274 5.64 -36.19 -21.93
CA LEU A 274 5.98 -37.01 -23.09
C LEU A 274 5.45 -38.43 -22.91
N SER A 275 5.20 -39.13 -24.02
CA SER A 275 4.66 -40.51 -24.00
C SER A 275 5.61 -41.52 -23.34
N CYS A 276 6.90 -41.21 -23.22
CA CYS A 276 7.89 -42.03 -22.50
C CYS A 276 7.89 -41.82 -20.97
N GLY A 277 6.96 -41.02 -20.43
CA GLY A 277 6.87 -40.71 -19.00
C GLY A 277 7.76 -39.54 -18.54
N ARG A 278 8.69 -39.08 -19.38
CA ARG A 278 9.52 -37.89 -19.12
C ARG A 278 8.75 -36.59 -19.32
N VAL A 279 9.33 -35.49 -18.87
CA VAL A 279 8.72 -34.16 -18.95
C VAL A 279 9.67 -33.13 -19.56
N TYR A 280 9.12 -32.21 -20.33
CA TYR A 280 9.82 -30.99 -20.76
C TYR A 280 9.30 -29.80 -19.96
N ILE A 281 10.20 -29.03 -19.39
CA ILE A 281 9.91 -27.83 -18.60
C ILE A 281 10.45 -26.62 -19.34
N GLY A 282 9.63 -25.58 -19.46
CA GLY A 282 10.00 -24.37 -20.16
C GLY A 282 9.34 -23.13 -19.57
N GLN A 283 9.87 -21.96 -19.87
CA GLN A 283 9.22 -20.68 -19.59
C GLN A 283 8.91 -19.87 -20.85
N THR A 284 7.91 -18.99 -20.75
CA THR A 284 7.62 -18.00 -21.80
C THR A 284 7.06 -16.71 -21.21
N GLY A 285 7.57 -15.56 -21.67
CA GLY A 285 6.94 -14.26 -21.47
C GLY A 285 5.72 -14.05 -22.37
N ARG A 286 5.66 -14.72 -23.52
CA ARG A 286 4.59 -14.61 -24.52
C ARG A 286 3.42 -15.55 -24.19
N CYS A 287 2.42 -15.59 -25.07
CA CYS A 287 1.32 -16.55 -24.92
C CYS A 287 1.85 -17.99 -24.99
N ILE A 288 1.36 -18.84 -24.09
CA ILE A 288 1.74 -20.26 -24.05
C ILE A 288 1.41 -20.99 -25.36
N ASN A 289 0.28 -20.68 -26.01
CA ASN A 289 -0.10 -21.34 -27.26
C ASN A 289 0.82 -20.96 -28.44
N ASP A 290 1.40 -19.75 -28.45
CA ASP A 290 2.43 -19.41 -29.44
C ASP A 290 3.66 -20.31 -29.22
N ARG A 291 4.06 -20.47 -27.95
CA ARG A 291 5.23 -21.27 -27.60
C ARG A 291 5.04 -22.77 -27.85
N LEU A 292 3.87 -23.33 -27.52
CA LEU A 292 3.54 -24.72 -27.79
C LEU A 292 3.49 -25.00 -29.29
N ARG A 293 2.97 -24.05 -30.09
CA ARG A 293 2.96 -24.15 -31.56
C ARG A 293 4.36 -24.12 -32.15
N GLU A 294 5.24 -23.26 -31.62
CA GLU A 294 6.65 -23.27 -32.02
C GLU A 294 7.30 -24.62 -31.75
N HIS A 295 7.02 -25.23 -30.59
CA HIS A 295 7.50 -26.57 -30.27
C HIS A 295 6.91 -27.65 -31.20
N SER A 296 5.59 -27.65 -31.42
CA SER A 296 4.94 -28.61 -32.32
C SER A 296 5.47 -28.54 -33.75
N ASN A 297 5.83 -27.34 -34.21
CA ASN A 297 6.38 -27.12 -35.55
C ASN A 297 7.85 -27.54 -35.67
N LYS A 298 8.57 -27.71 -34.56
CA LYS A 298 9.99 -28.14 -34.54
C LYS A 298 10.14 -29.64 -34.32
N VAL A 299 9.22 -30.26 -33.58
CA VAL A 299 9.20 -31.71 -33.40
C VAL A 299 8.98 -32.38 -34.76
N GLY A 300 9.84 -33.34 -35.10
CA GLY A 300 9.80 -34.05 -36.38
C GLY A 300 10.55 -33.37 -37.53
N LYS A 301 11.18 -32.21 -37.32
CA LYS A 301 12.07 -31.59 -38.32
C LYS A 301 13.52 -32.06 -38.19
N SER A 302 14.19 -32.15 -39.33
CA SER A 302 15.64 -32.35 -39.44
C SER A 302 16.30 -31.09 -40.04
N PRO A 303 17.34 -30.52 -39.41
CA PRO A 303 17.93 -30.94 -38.13
C PRO A 303 17.04 -30.61 -36.92
N PRO A 304 17.12 -31.39 -35.83
CA PRO A 304 16.35 -31.13 -34.61
C PRO A 304 16.81 -29.83 -33.93
N ASP A 305 15.85 -28.95 -33.62
CA ASP A 305 16.11 -27.66 -32.96
C ASP A 305 15.49 -27.63 -31.55
N GLY A 306 16.36 -27.61 -30.54
CA GLY A 306 16.02 -27.57 -29.11
C GLY A 306 15.92 -28.95 -28.44
N PHE A 307 16.00 -28.95 -27.11
CA PHE A 307 16.06 -30.17 -26.29
C PHE A 307 14.84 -31.08 -26.45
N LEU A 308 13.64 -30.50 -26.62
CA LEU A 308 12.42 -31.26 -26.84
C LEU A 308 12.48 -32.05 -28.16
N ALA A 309 12.85 -31.39 -29.26
CA ALA A 309 12.95 -32.03 -30.57
C ALA A 309 14.07 -33.09 -30.60
N LEU A 310 15.23 -32.78 -30.00
CA LEU A 310 16.34 -33.74 -29.85
C LEU A 310 15.94 -34.99 -29.07
N HIS A 311 15.19 -34.84 -27.97
CA HIS A 311 14.72 -35.98 -27.21
C HIS A 311 13.71 -36.83 -28.00
N CYS A 312 12.74 -36.18 -28.67
CA CYS A 312 11.75 -36.90 -29.47
C CYS A 312 12.39 -37.67 -30.63
N LEU A 313 13.46 -37.14 -31.23
CA LEU A 313 14.22 -37.84 -32.26
C LEU A 313 14.94 -39.09 -31.70
N LYS A 314 15.57 -38.98 -30.53
CA LYS A 314 16.35 -40.09 -29.92
C LYS A 314 15.46 -41.17 -29.28
N CYS A 315 14.41 -40.75 -28.58
CA CYS A 315 13.54 -41.64 -27.81
C CYS A 315 12.36 -42.16 -28.66
N THR A 316 12.09 -41.57 -29.82
CA THR A 316 10.90 -41.85 -30.67
C THR A 316 9.55 -41.65 -29.95
N CYS A 317 9.54 -40.86 -28.87
CA CYS A 317 8.34 -40.52 -28.12
C CYS A 317 7.67 -39.25 -28.62
N GLN A 318 6.40 -39.05 -28.25
CA GLN A 318 5.62 -37.87 -28.66
C GLN A 318 5.32 -36.95 -27.46
N PRO A 319 5.44 -35.63 -27.62
CA PRO A 319 4.99 -34.67 -26.61
C PRO A 319 3.47 -34.50 -26.65
N ASN A 320 2.84 -34.49 -25.47
CA ASN A 320 1.41 -34.28 -25.35
C ASN A 320 1.12 -32.81 -24.99
N PHE A 321 0.96 -31.98 -26.03
CA PHE A 321 0.75 -30.54 -25.88
C PHE A 321 -0.59 -30.19 -25.20
N ASP A 322 -1.64 -30.97 -25.41
CA ASP A 322 -2.97 -30.73 -24.81
C ASP A 322 -2.97 -30.99 -23.30
N LYS A 323 -2.06 -31.84 -22.81
CA LYS A 323 -1.83 -32.10 -21.37
C LYS A 323 -0.78 -31.18 -20.74
N THR A 324 -0.47 -30.04 -21.37
CA THR A 324 0.48 -29.07 -20.81
C THR A 324 -0.05 -28.48 -19.51
N VAL A 325 0.76 -28.52 -18.45
CA VAL A 325 0.42 -27.97 -17.13
C VAL A 325 1.17 -26.66 -16.90
N ILE A 326 0.47 -25.64 -16.43
CA ILE A 326 1.10 -24.40 -15.96
C ILE A 326 1.57 -24.62 -14.51
N VAL A 327 2.88 -24.60 -14.31
CA VAL A 327 3.52 -24.86 -13.02
C VAL A 327 3.66 -23.57 -12.21
N GLY A 328 3.85 -22.44 -12.88
CA GLY A 328 3.97 -21.14 -12.22
C GLY A 328 3.71 -19.97 -13.16
N LYS A 329 3.58 -18.77 -12.57
CA LYS A 329 3.36 -17.53 -13.32
C LYS A 329 4.11 -16.36 -12.69
N SER A 330 4.90 -15.65 -13.49
CA SER A 330 5.58 -14.42 -13.06
C SER A 330 5.89 -13.51 -14.25
N SER A 331 5.59 -12.21 -14.12
CA SER A 331 5.94 -11.21 -15.14
C SER A 331 7.45 -10.98 -15.25
N SER A 332 8.20 -11.20 -14.16
CA SER A 332 9.66 -11.08 -14.13
C SER A 332 10.31 -12.28 -14.85
N GLU A 333 11.15 -12.00 -15.84
CA GLU A 333 11.90 -13.04 -16.57
C GLU A 333 12.85 -13.80 -15.66
N ILE A 334 13.64 -13.10 -14.85
CA ILE A 334 14.58 -13.72 -13.90
C ILE A 334 13.83 -14.66 -12.96
N THR A 335 12.68 -14.24 -12.43
CA THR A 335 11.87 -15.10 -11.56
C THR A 335 11.37 -16.35 -12.28
N ARG A 336 10.99 -16.25 -13.56
CA ARG A 336 10.60 -17.43 -14.34
C ARG A 336 11.78 -18.39 -14.55
N ILE A 337 12.96 -17.87 -14.85
CA ILE A 337 14.19 -18.67 -15.03
C ILE A 337 14.57 -19.40 -13.74
N VAL A 338 14.47 -18.73 -12.58
CA VAL A 338 14.76 -19.35 -11.28
C VAL A 338 13.78 -20.48 -10.98
N ILE A 339 12.47 -20.26 -11.19
CA ILE A 339 11.44 -21.29 -10.98
C ILE A 339 11.61 -22.43 -11.98
N GLU A 340 11.92 -22.15 -13.24
CA GLU A 340 12.20 -23.16 -14.26
C GLU A 340 13.40 -24.03 -13.87
N ALA A 341 14.50 -23.42 -13.39
CA ALA A 341 15.68 -24.16 -12.95
C ALA A 341 15.40 -25.07 -11.75
N GLU A 342 14.64 -24.57 -10.76
CA GLU A 342 14.21 -25.38 -9.61
C GLU A 342 13.33 -26.56 -10.03
N GLN A 343 12.39 -26.34 -10.95
CA GLN A 343 11.54 -27.40 -11.46
C GLN A 343 12.31 -28.44 -12.27
N ILE A 344 13.29 -28.03 -13.08
CA ILE A 344 14.17 -28.97 -13.79
C ILE A 344 14.95 -29.83 -12.79
N ASP A 345 15.50 -29.23 -11.73
CA ASP A 345 16.18 -29.97 -10.66
C ASP A 345 15.25 -30.94 -9.93
N TYR A 346 14.03 -30.52 -9.61
CA TYR A 346 13.01 -31.35 -8.97
C TYR A 346 12.68 -32.62 -9.77
N PHE A 347 12.57 -32.51 -11.10
CA PHE A 347 12.29 -33.66 -11.98
C PHE A 347 13.54 -34.46 -12.35
N GLY A 348 14.75 -33.94 -12.10
CA GLY A 348 16.02 -34.61 -12.31
C GLY A 348 16.13 -35.30 -13.68
N GLU A 349 16.49 -36.58 -13.68
CA GLU A 349 16.66 -37.39 -14.90
C GLU A 349 15.37 -37.60 -15.71
N SER A 350 14.20 -37.39 -15.08
CA SER A 350 12.92 -37.43 -15.77
C SER A 350 12.63 -36.15 -16.56
N CYS A 351 13.43 -35.09 -16.39
CA CYS A 351 13.35 -33.87 -17.16
C CYS A 351 14.25 -33.92 -18.40
N VAL A 352 13.73 -33.54 -19.56
CA VAL A 352 14.51 -33.47 -20.81
C VAL A 352 15.02 -32.06 -21.10
N SER A 353 14.67 -31.08 -20.27
CA SER A 353 15.11 -29.69 -20.42
C SER A 353 16.50 -29.46 -19.82
N LYS A 354 17.17 -28.40 -20.27
CA LYS A 354 18.41 -27.92 -19.67
C LYS A 354 18.16 -26.61 -18.94
N THR A 355 18.74 -26.49 -17.76
CA THR A 355 18.65 -25.27 -16.96
C THR A 355 19.35 -24.10 -17.67
N SER A 356 18.69 -22.93 -17.66
CA SER A 356 19.32 -21.68 -18.11
C SER A 356 20.14 -21.01 -17.01
N LEU A 357 19.98 -21.47 -15.77
CA LEU A 357 20.67 -20.98 -14.57
C LEU A 357 21.02 -22.18 -13.68
N SER A 358 22.26 -22.24 -13.21
CA SER A 358 22.67 -23.21 -12.21
C SER A 358 22.40 -22.65 -10.82
N LEU A 359 21.59 -23.36 -10.03
CA LEU A 359 21.31 -23.02 -8.63
C LEU A 359 22.14 -23.92 -7.71
N SER A 360 22.70 -23.36 -6.65
CA SER A 360 23.36 -24.13 -5.60
C SER A 360 22.35 -24.91 -4.75
N LYS A 361 22.81 -25.97 -4.07
CA LYS A 361 21.97 -26.77 -3.17
C LYS A 361 21.24 -25.91 -2.13
N LYS A 362 21.93 -24.94 -1.54
CA LYS A 362 21.35 -24.02 -0.56
C LYS A 362 20.23 -23.15 -1.14
N GLU A 363 20.37 -22.72 -2.40
CA GLU A 363 19.33 -21.93 -3.09
C GLU A 363 18.11 -22.78 -3.42
N LEU A 364 18.30 -24.02 -3.86
CA LEU A 364 17.22 -24.98 -4.09
C LEU A 364 16.48 -25.30 -2.79
N ASP A 365 17.20 -25.56 -1.71
CA ASP A 365 16.62 -25.83 -0.39
C ASP A 365 15.76 -24.62 0.07
N TYR A 366 16.27 -23.39 -0.10
CA TYR A 366 15.50 -22.18 0.22
C TYR A 366 14.21 -22.05 -0.59
N LEU A 367 14.27 -22.33 -1.90
CA LEU A 367 13.10 -22.25 -2.79
C LEU A 367 12.04 -23.30 -2.44
N ARG A 368 12.45 -24.48 -1.96
CA ARG A 368 11.54 -25.57 -1.55
C ARG A 368 10.87 -25.35 -0.19
N MET A 369 11.45 -24.50 0.66
CA MET A 369 10.88 -24.15 1.97
C MET A 369 9.86 -23.00 1.92
N CYS A 370 9.79 -22.29 0.80
CA CYS A 370 8.86 -21.18 0.56
C CYS A 370 7.62 -21.65 -0.21
#